data_AF-B2BJE3-F1
#
_entry.id   AF-B2BJE3-F1
#
_cell.length_a   1.000
_cell.length_b   1.000
_cell.length_c   1.000
_cell.angle_alpha   90.00
_cell.angle_beta   90.00
_cell.angle_gamma   90.00
#
_symmetry.space_group_name_H-M   'P 1'
#
loop_
_entity.id
_entity.type
_entity.pdbx_description
1 polymer ?
#
loop_
_entity_poly.entity_id
_entity_poly.type
_entity_poly.pdbx_seq_one_letter_code
_entity_poly.pdbx_strand_id
1 'polypeptide(L)'
;AAYCVGKISRQAAWKVAFFRGQVVYGSITRPGSMMAVGLSPDDLQPYLEEVQQSDPNGVLTIACFNSPKNQTVSGDSAMVDALKSLLDAKRIFARKLNLGKAYHSEHMKVFTERYQAFMGSLEQGSTVSRNQPIALFSTFTGDILLDPSMDSSYWCANMVSPVKFEQALRALCYSPTEKQTSPNEEHGTPLQIDELIEIGSHGALRSAITETIDMAQGITYHSTLDRNASGPDGILQTVANLASKGYPVDIPSVNNA
;
A
#
# COMPACT_ATOMS: atom_id res chain seq x y z
N ALA A 1 7.30 5.83 -2.33
CA ALA A 1 7.05 6.39 -0.98
C ALA A 1 8.36 6.65 -0.23
N ALA A 2 9.03 5.64 0.35
CA ALA A 2 10.24 5.82 1.18
C ALA A 2 11.39 6.60 0.51
N TYR A 3 11.66 6.32 -0.77
CA TYR A 3 12.61 7.06 -1.58
C TYR A 3 12.25 8.55 -1.74
N CYS A 4 10.99 8.85 -2.06
CA CYS A 4 10.52 10.21 -2.34
C CYS A 4 10.66 11.14 -1.12
N VAL A 5 10.51 10.59 0.08
CA VAL A 5 10.68 11.33 1.35
C VAL A 5 12.12 11.28 1.88
N GLY A 6 13.06 10.69 1.14
CA GLY A 6 14.48 10.62 1.51
C GLY A 6 14.84 9.61 2.60
N LYS A 7 13.91 8.77 3.07
CA LYS A 7 14.22 7.75 4.10
C LYS A 7 15.21 6.69 3.62
N ILE A 8 15.26 6.44 2.31
CA ILE A 8 16.25 5.56 1.66
C ILE A 8 16.74 6.17 0.35
N SER A 9 17.98 5.85 -0.02
CA SER A 9 18.59 6.25 -1.30
C SER A 9 17.87 5.59 -2.49
N ARG A 10 18.10 6.11 -3.70
CA ARG A 10 17.57 5.51 -4.94
C ARG A 10 18.06 4.07 -5.11
N GLN A 11 19.35 3.84 -4.84
CA GLN A 11 19.99 2.54 -4.90
C GLN A 11 19.40 1.58 -3.87
N ALA A 12 19.18 2.05 -2.64
CA ALA A 12 18.50 1.28 -1.59
C ALA A 12 17.07 0.90 -2.00
N ALA A 13 16.31 1.82 -2.61
CA ALA A 13 14.96 1.52 -3.11
C ALA A 13 14.96 0.44 -4.20
N TRP A 14 15.94 0.46 -5.12
CA TRP A 14 16.12 -0.61 -6.10
C TRP A 14 16.48 -1.94 -5.45
N LYS A 15 17.40 -1.97 -4.47
CA LYS A 15 17.75 -3.18 -3.71
C LYS A 15 16.50 -3.79 -3.06
N VAL A 16 15.72 -2.98 -2.33
CA VAL A 16 14.49 -3.41 -1.64
C VAL A 16 13.50 -4.04 -2.62
N ALA A 17 13.23 -3.37 -3.76
CA ALA A 17 12.26 -3.85 -4.74
C ALA A 17 12.74 -5.10 -5.50
N PHE A 18 13.98 -5.07 -6.02
CA PHE A 18 14.55 -6.15 -6.82
C PHE A 18 14.70 -7.43 -6.01
N PHE A 19 15.32 -7.34 -4.82
CA PHE A 19 15.57 -8.52 -4.00
C PHE A 19 14.29 -9.13 -3.43
N ARG A 20 13.24 -8.35 -3.17
CA ARG A 20 11.93 -8.89 -2.78
C ARG A 20 11.37 -9.80 -3.87
N GLY A 21 11.43 -9.37 -5.12
CA GLY A 21 11.03 -10.19 -6.26
C GLY A 21 11.90 -11.43 -6.40
N GLN A 22 13.21 -11.27 -6.32
CA GLN A 22 14.17 -12.35 -6.52
C GLN A 22 14.04 -13.48 -5.47
N VAL A 23 13.92 -13.15 -4.19
CA VAL A 23 13.81 -14.17 -3.13
C VAL A 23 12.50 -14.94 -3.21
N VAL A 24 11.41 -14.25 -3.57
CA VAL A 24 10.08 -14.88 -3.71
C VAL A 24 9.98 -15.69 -5.00
N TYR A 25 10.72 -15.33 -6.05
CA TYR A 25 10.72 -16.08 -7.31
C TYR A 25 11.27 -17.51 -7.15
N GLY A 26 12.15 -17.74 -6.18
CA GLY A 26 12.72 -19.05 -5.87
C GLY A 26 11.72 -20.12 -5.44
N SER A 27 12.24 -21.30 -5.09
CA SER A 27 11.44 -22.50 -4.77
C SER A 27 10.43 -22.25 -3.66
N ILE A 28 9.15 -22.22 -4.03
CA ILE A 28 8.04 -22.30 -3.07
C ILE A 28 7.87 -23.76 -2.70
N THR A 29 7.92 -24.08 -1.40
CA THR A 29 7.65 -25.43 -0.90
C THR A 29 6.18 -25.65 -0.57
N ARG A 30 5.42 -24.57 -0.33
CA ARG A 30 4.00 -24.57 0.06
C ARG A 30 3.15 -23.73 -0.90
N PRO A 31 2.21 -24.31 -1.67
CA PRO A 31 1.38 -23.55 -2.61
C PRO A 31 0.54 -22.46 -1.91
N GLY A 32 0.77 -21.20 -2.28
CA GLY A 32 0.08 -20.04 -1.72
C GLY A 32 -0.87 -19.38 -2.73
N SER A 33 -1.92 -18.74 -2.23
CA SER A 33 -2.85 -17.96 -3.05
C SER A 33 -3.31 -16.70 -2.33
N MET A 34 -3.88 -15.78 -3.10
CA MET A 34 -4.52 -14.58 -2.59
C MET A 34 -5.87 -14.37 -3.27
N MET A 35 -6.78 -13.69 -2.58
CA MET A 35 -8.13 -13.44 -3.07
C MET A 35 -8.64 -12.09 -2.58
N ALA A 36 -9.21 -11.28 -3.49
CA ALA A 36 -9.98 -10.12 -3.11
C ALA A 36 -11.38 -10.55 -2.65
N VAL A 37 -11.86 -9.99 -1.55
CA VAL A 37 -13.15 -10.32 -0.92
C VAL A 37 -13.91 -9.04 -0.63
N GLY A 38 -15.14 -8.95 -1.13
CA GLY A 38 -16.02 -7.79 -1.00
C GLY A 38 -16.79 -7.76 0.31
N LEU A 39 -16.08 -7.79 1.44
CA LEU A 39 -16.64 -7.71 2.79
C LEU A 39 -15.82 -6.73 3.64
N SER A 40 -16.42 -6.26 4.73
CA SER A 40 -15.66 -5.62 5.81
C SER A 40 -14.79 -6.65 6.53
N PRO A 41 -13.73 -6.23 7.26
CA PRO A 41 -12.94 -7.16 8.06
C PRO A 41 -13.79 -7.94 9.07
N ASP A 42 -14.72 -7.25 9.74
CA ASP A 42 -15.60 -7.84 10.76
C ASP A 42 -16.57 -8.86 10.15
N ASP A 43 -17.14 -8.57 8.97
CA ASP A 43 -18.04 -9.50 8.28
C ASP A 43 -17.28 -10.69 7.65
N LEU A 44 -15.99 -10.52 7.35
CA LEU A 44 -15.14 -11.57 6.79
C LEU A 44 -14.64 -12.54 7.87
N GLN A 45 -14.43 -12.05 9.09
CA GLN A 45 -13.83 -12.81 10.19
C GLN A 45 -14.51 -14.17 10.47
N PRO A 46 -15.86 -14.28 10.54
CA PRO A 46 -16.52 -15.57 10.78
C PRO A 46 -16.21 -16.62 9.70
N TYR A 47 -16.09 -16.21 8.44
CA TYR A 47 -15.77 -17.13 7.34
C TYR A 47 -14.32 -17.59 7.37
N LEU A 48 -13.40 -16.71 7.78
CA LEU A 48 -12.00 -17.08 7.99
C LEU A 48 -11.87 -18.13 9.09
N GLU A 49 -12.57 -17.93 10.21
CA GLU A 49 -12.59 -18.87 11.34
C GLU A 49 -13.19 -20.21 10.94
N GLU A 50 -14.31 -20.23 10.22
CA GLU A 50 -14.95 -21.46 9.73
C GLU A 50 -13.99 -22.30 8.87
N VAL A 51 -13.28 -21.66 7.93
CA VAL A 51 -12.29 -22.36 7.10
C VAL A 51 -11.07 -22.77 7.92
N GLN A 52 -10.59 -21.93 8.83
CA GLN A 52 -9.44 -22.23 9.68
C GLN A 52 -9.70 -23.41 10.62
N GLN A 53 -10.93 -23.62 11.08
CA GLN A 53 -11.31 -24.78 11.89
C GLN A 53 -11.18 -26.11 11.12
N SER A 54 -11.33 -26.09 9.79
CA SER A 54 -11.21 -27.29 8.95
C SER A 54 -9.75 -27.73 8.74
N ASP A 55 -8.78 -26.82 8.87
CA ASP A 55 -7.35 -27.09 8.85
C ASP A 55 -6.61 -26.18 9.85
N PRO A 56 -6.48 -26.59 11.12
CA PRO A 56 -5.82 -25.78 12.16
C PRO A 56 -4.33 -25.51 11.92
N ASN A 57 -3.67 -26.29 11.06
CA ASN A 57 -2.25 -26.10 10.71
C ASN A 57 -2.08 -25.28 9.41
N GLY A 58 -3.18 -25.04 8.72
CA GLY A 58 -3.26 -24.19 7.55
C GLY A 58 -3.07 -22.71 7.89
N VAL A 59 -2.74 -21.91 6.88
CA VAL A 59 -2.60 -20.46 6.99
C VAL A 59 -3.69 -19.80 6.16
N LEU A 60 -4.52 -18.98 6.78
CA LEU A 60 -5.48 -18.10 6.10
C LEU A 60 -5.60 -16.80 6.90
N THR A 61 -5.25 -15.67 6.29
CA THR A 61 -5.25 -14.37 6.97
C THR A 61 -5.64 -13.23 6.03
N ILE A 62 -6.07 -12.10 6.60
CA ILE A 62 -6.23 -10.86 5.84
C ILE A 62 -4.84 -10.28 5.60
N ALA A 63 -4.40 -10.30 4.34
CA ALA A 63 -3.13 -9.72 3.89
C ALA A 63 -3.22 -8.22 3.65
N CYS A 64 -4.36 -7.71 3.18
CA CYS A 64 -4.54 -6.28 2.92
C CYS A 64 -5.93 -5.81 3.35
N PHE A 65 -5.95 -4.78 4.20
CA PHE A 65 -7.12 -3.98 4.53
C PHE A 65 -7.18 -2.82 3.52
N ASN A 66 -7.81 -3.03 2.37
CA ASN A 66 -7.79 -2.04 1.28
C ASN A 66 -8.88 -0.98 1.44
N SER A 67 -10.08 -1.35 1.87
CA SER A 67 -11.19 -0.41 2.09
C SER A 67 -12.16 -0.97 3.13
N PRO A 68 -13.17 -0.20 3.57
CA PRO A 68 -14.19 -0.69 4.51
C PRO A 68 -14.99 -1.90 4.02
N LYS A 69 -14.95 -2.21 2.71
CA LYS A 69 -15.75 -3.29 2.10
C LYS A 69 -14.97 -4.17 1.13
N ASN A 70 -13.64 -4.06 1.07
CA ASN A 70 -12.82 -4.83 0.14
C ASN A 70 -11.48 -5.19 0.77
N GLN A 71 -11.29 -6.48 1.08
CA GLN A 71 -10.09 -7.01 1.72
C GLN A 71 -9.36 -7.96 0.78
N THR A 72 -8.05 -8.14 0.99
CA THR A 72 -7.30 -9.22 0.34
C THR A 72 -6.97 -10.28 1.37
N VAL A 73 -7.43 -11.50 1.15
CA VAL A 73 -7.06 -12.68 1.93
C VAL A 73 -5.85 -13.36 1.28
N SER A 74 -4.97 -13.95 2.09
CA SER A 74 -3.76 -14.62 1.67
C SER A 74 -3.49 -15.84 2.54
N GLY A 75 -2.95 -16.91 1.94
CA GLY A 75 -2.67 -18.13 2.67
C GLY A 75 -2.49 -19.34 1.76
N ASP A 76 -2.75 -20.51 2.31
CA ASP A 76 -2.71 -21.76 1.55
C ASP A 76 -3.70 -21.75 0.41
N SER A 77 -3.28 -22.25 -0.76
CA SER A 77 -4.17 -22.29 -1.90
C SER A 77 -5.45 -23.07 -1.59
N ALA A 78 -5.34 -24.22 -0.91
CA ALA A 78 -6.50 -25.04 -0.55
C ALA A 78 -7.48 -24.32 0.38
N MET A 79 -6.99 -23.55 1.35
CA MET A 79 -7.86 -22.78 2.26
C MET A 79 -8.49 -21.57 1.57
N VAL A 80 -7.75 -20.89 0.68
CA VAL A 80 -8.31 -19.82 -0.16
C VAL A 80 -9.39 -20.37 -1.08
N ASP A 81 -9.23 -21.58 -1.62
CA ASP A 81 -10.23 -22.28 -2.44
C ASP A 81 -11.47 -22.70 -1.63
N ALA A 82 -11.28 -23.16 -0.39
CA ALA A 82 -12.36 -23.45 0.53
C ALA A 82 -13.16 -22.18 0.87
N LEU A 83 -12.48 -21.08 1.23
CA LEU A 83 -13.10 -19.79 1.49
C LEU A 83 -13.86 -19.28 0.25
N LYS A 84 -13.27 -19.40 -0.94
CA LYS A 84 -13.92 -19.02 -2.20
C LYS A 84 -15.24 -19.77 -2.38
N SER A 85 -15.22 -21.08 -2.18
CA SER A 85 -16.40 -21.95 -2.33
C SER A 85 -17.51 -21.56 -1.33
N LEU A 86 -17.13 -21.27 -0.09
CA LEU A 86 -18.04 -20.82 0.97
C LEU A 86 -18.70 -19.47 0.63
N LEU A 87 -17.91 -18.50 0.18
CA LEU A 87 -18.39 -17.17 -0.20
C LEU A 87 -19.26 -17.19 -1.46
N ASP A 88 -18.90 -18.02 -2.45
CA ASP A 88 -19.69 -18.22 -3.67
C ASP A 88 -21.08 -18.79 -3.38
N ALA A 89 -21.16 -19.79 -2.49
CA ALA A 89 -22.44 -20.36 -2.06
C ALA A 89 -23.37 -19.31 -1.43
N LYS A 90 -22.78 -18.28 -0.81
CA LYS A 90 -23.48 -17.14 -0.20
C LYS A 90 -23.65 -15.95 -1.16
N ARG A 91 -23.18 -16.07 -2.41
CA ARG A 91 -23.19 -15.02 -3.45
C ARG A 91 -22.44 -13.74 -3.02
N ILE A 92 -21.40 -13.90 -2.20
CA ILE A 92 -20.52 -12.82 -1.77
C ILE A 92 -19.40 -12.67 -2.80
N PHE A 93 -19.05 -11.44 -3.16
CA PHE A 93 -17.98 -11.20 -4.13
C PHE A 93 -16.64 -11.70 -3.60
N ALA A 94 -16.02 -12.61 -4.35
CA ALA A 94 -14.68 -13.11 -4.09
C ALA A 94 -13.96 -13.41 -5.41
N ARG A 95 -12.73 -12.91 -5.60
CA ARG A 95 -11.93 -13.10 -6.82
C ARG A 95 -10.50 -13.49 -6.51
N LYS A 96 -10.12 -14.73 -6.82
CA LYS A 96 -8.72 -15.19 -6.71
C LYS A 96 -7.79 -14.34 -7.59
N LEU A 97 -6.60 -14.07 -7.08
CA LEU A 97 -5.54 -13.34 -7.76
C LEU A 97 -4.57 -14.32 -8.42
N ASN A 98 -4.23 -14.08 -9.69
CA ASN A 98 -3.33 -14.95 -10.45
C ASN A 98 -1.85 -14.64 -10.14
N LEU A 99 -1.43 -14.95 -8.90
CA LEU A 99 -0.07 -14.69 -8.41
C LEU A 99 0.67 -15.99 -8.05
N GLY A 100 -0.04 -17.03 -7.60
CA GLY A 100 0.57 -18.28 -7.13
C GLY A 100 1.45 -18.12 -5.88
N LYS A 101 1.28 -17.03 -5.13
CA LYS A 101 2.02 -16.67 -3.92
C LYS A 101 1.05 -16.13 -2.88
N ALA A 102 1.36 -16.36 -1.61
CA ALA A 102 0.62 -15.83 -0.47
C ALA A 102 1.38 -14.67 0.19
N TYR A 103 1.43 -13.50 -0.47
CA TYR A 103 2.10 -12.32 0.09
C TYR A 103 1.44 -11.86 1.39
N HIS A 104 2.20 -11.18 2.27
CA HIS A 104 1.68 -10.66 3.55
C HIS A 104 1.04 -11.75 4.43
N SER A 105 1.70 -12.92 4.48
CA SER A 105 1.31 -14.07 5.29
C SER A 105 2.53 -14.80 5.83
N GLU A 106 2.30 -15.80 6.68
CA GLU A 106 3.32 -16.72 7.20
C GLU A 106 4.22 -17.31 6.11
N HIS A 107 3.67 -17.52 4.90
CA HIS A 107 4.42 -18.04 3.75
C HIS A 107 5.64 -17.20 3.39
N MET A 108 5.62 -15.90 3.72
CA MET A 108 6.73 -15.00 3.40
C MET A 108 7.90 -15.10 4.38
N LYS A 109 7.69 -15.67 5.58
CA LYS A 109 8.74 -15.74 6.63
C LYS A 109 9.97 -16.51 6.19
N VAL A 110 9.80 -17.55 5.36
CA VAL A 110 10.92 -18.39 4.88
C VAL A 110 11.93 -17.60 4.05
N PHE A 111 11.52 -16.45 3.51
CA PHE A 111 12.36 -15.62 2.65
C PHE A 111 13.04 -14.46 3.40
N THR A 112 12.62 -14.14 4.62
CA THR A 112 13.05 -12.90 5.30
C THR A 112 14.54 -12.87 5.60
N GLU A 113 15.13 -13.99 6.02
CA GLU A 113 16.57 -14.07 6.31
C GLU A 113 17.40 -13.78 5.05
N ARG A 114 17.10 -14.47 3.94
CA ARG A 114 17.77 -14.25 2.65
C ARG A 114 17.51 -12.85 2.10
N TYR A 115 16.29 -12.34 2.26
CA TYR A 115 15.92 -11.00 1.84
C TYR A 115 16.72 -9.94 2.59
N GLN A 116 16.84 -10.09 3.91
CA GLN A 116 17.61 -9.20 4.77
C GLN A 116 19.09 -9.22 4.40
N ALA A 117 19.66 -10.41 4.17
CA ALA A 117 21.06 -10.56 3.75
C ALA A 117 21.35 -9.88 2.39
N PHE A 118 20.44 -10.04 1.41
CA PHE A 118 20.59 -9.39 0.10
C PHE A 118 20.41 -7.88 0.14
N MET A 119 19.50 -7.37 0.97
CA MET A 119 19.34 -5.93 1.16
C MET A 119 20.58 -5.31 1.83
N GLY A 120 21.14 -5.99 2.83
CA GLY A 120 22.27 -5.48 3.62
C GLY A 120 21.91 -4.17 4.33
N SER A 121 22.85 -3.23 4.32
CA SER A 121 22.59 -1.85 4.76
C SER A 121 21.87 -1.06 3.68
N LEU A 122 20.92 -0.24 4.12
CA LEU A 122 20.17 0.67 3.26
C LEU A 122 20.63 2.10 3.57
N GLU A 123 21.25 2.75 2.59
CA GLU A 123 21.70 4.14 2.76
C GLU A 123 20.49 5.07 2.82
N GLN A 124 20.59 6.12 3.63
CA GLN A 124 19.63 7.22 3.63
C GLN A 124 19.69 7.99 2.31
N GLY A 125 18.56 8.52 1.87
CA GLY A 125 18.46 9.34 0.68
C GLY A 125 18.41 10.83 1.01
N SER A 126 18.15 11.63 -0.03
CA SER A 126 17.77 13.03 0.12
C SER A 126 16.30 13.18 -0.30
N THR A 127 15.57 14.04 0.40
CA THR A 127 14.20 14.40 -0.01
C THR A 127 14.24 15.12 -1.36
N VAL A 128 13.18 14.92 -2.16
CA VAL A 128 12.99 15.62 -3.43
C VAL A 128 12.51 17.07 -3.18
N SER A 129 11.89 17.34 -2.02
CA SER A 129 11.47 18.68 -1.61
C SER A 129 12.64 19.44 -1.00
N ARG A 130 12.95 20.62 -1.52
CA ARG A 130 14.09 21.43 -1.03
C ARG A 130 13.78 22.19 0.27
N ASN A 131 12.51 22.44 0.58
CA ASN A 131 12.13 23.49 1.54
C ASN A 131 11.12 23.06 2.63
N GLN A 132 10.50 21.88 2.54
CA GLN A 132 9.53 21.43 3.56
C GLN A 132 9.61 19.92 3.83
N PRO A 133 9.46 19.47 5.10
CA PRO A 133 9.33 18.07 5.45
C PRO A 133 8.11 17.44 4.76
N ILE A 134 8.28 16.22 4.20
CA ILE A 134 7.18 15.47 3.61
C ILE A 134 6.73 14.41 4.63
N ALA A 135 5.47 14.46 5.05
CA ALA A 135 4.88 13.44 5.91
C ALA A 135 4.75 12.10 5.17
N LEU A 136 5.09 11.00 5.84
CA LEU A 136 4.93 9.65 5.32
C LEU A 136 3.93 8.89 6.17
N PHE A 137 2.84 8.39 5.58
CA PHE A 137 1.90 7.50 6.24
C PHE A 137 2.25 6.06 5.88
N SER A 138 2.50 5.23 6.89
CA SER A 138 2.91 3.84 6.67
C SER A 138 1.69 2.93 6.66
N THR A 139 1.53 2.18 5.59
CA THR A 139 0.53 1.11 5.51
C THR A 139 0.93 -0.13 6.32
N PHE A 140 2.12 -0.16 6.94
CA PHE A 140 2.49 -1.21 7.87
C PHE A 140 1.97 -0.88 9.28
N THR A 141 2.12 0.36 9.73
CA THR A 141 1.62 0.80 11.05
C THR A 141 0.14 1.21 10.99
N GLY A 142 -0.29 1.79 9.88
CA GLY A 142 -1.63 2.37 9.69
C GLY A 142 -1.75 3.84 10.12
N ASP A 143 -0.62 4.52 10.40
CA ASP A 143 -0.59 5.90 10.89
C ASP A 143 0.60 6.66 10.26
N ILE A 144 0.69 7.96 10.53
CA ILE A 144 1.86 8.78 10.22
C ILE A 144 3.11 8.14 10.84
N LEU A 145 4.16 8.06 10.03
CA LEU A 145 5.45 7.53 10.44
C LEU A 145 6.31 8.68 10.99
N LEU A 146 6.27 8.85 12.32
CA LEU A 146 7.01 9.91 13.01
C LEU A 146 8.51 9.59 13.11
N ASP A 147 8.87 8.36 13.48
CA ASP A 147 10.15 7.73 13.09
C ASP A 147 10.18 6.24 13.49
N PRO A 148 10.57 5.36 12.56
CA PRO A 148 11.84 4.64 12.72
C PRO A 148 12.66 4.58 11.41
N SER A 149 13.91 4.12 11.52
CA SER A 149 14.74 3.73 10.37
C SER A 149 13.99 2.73 9.48
N MET A 150 13.94 2.99 8.17
CA MET A 150 13.45 2.02 7.18
C MET A 150 14.56 1.08 6.73
N ASP A 151 15.18 0.41 7.72
CA ASP A 151 16.24 -0.55 7.49
C ASP A 151 15.69 -1.89 6.96
N SER A 152 16.59 -2.85 6.76
CA SER A 152 16.24 -4.18 6.23
C SER A 152 15.25 -4.94 7.12
N SER A 153 15.24 -4.71 8.43
CA SER A 153 14.28 -5.35 9.35
C SER A 153 12.87 -4.81 9.14
N TYR A 154 12.72 -3.50 8.89
CA TYR A 154 11.43 -2.89 8.54
C TYR A 154 10.85 -3.52 7.27
N TRP A 155 11.67 -3.71 6.23
CA TRP A 155 11.21 -4.29 4.97
C TRP A 155 10.88 -5.78 5.08
N CYS A 156 11.62 -6.54 5.89
CA CYS A 156 11.26 -7.92 6.21
C CYS A 156 9.93 -7.99 6.99
N ALA A 157 9.72 -7.11 7.96
CA ALA A 157 8.44 -7.02 8.67
C ALA A 157 7.30 -6.63 7.73
N ASN A 158 7.50 -5.65 6.84
CA ASN A 158 6.52 -5.25 5.83
C ASN A 158 6.14 -6.40 4.87
N MET A 159 7.08 -7.28 4.54
CA MET A 159 6.86 -8.41 3.63
C MET A 159 5.89 -9.45 4.20
N VAL A 160 5.91 -9.64 5.53
CA VAL A 160 5.13 -10.66 6.25
C VAL A 160 3.82 -10.09 6.80
N SER A 161 3.84 -8.82 7.21
CA SER A 161 2.73 -8.20 7.93
C SER A 161 1.62 -7.71 6.99
N PRO A 162 0.37 -7.60 7.48
CA PRO A 162 -0.73 -7.10 6.68
C PRO A 162 -0.54 -5.63 6.28
N VAL A 163 -1.09 -5.27 5.12
CA VAL A 163 -1.13 -3.90 4.61
C VAL A 163 -2.40 -3.21 5.08
N LYS A 164 -2.27 -2.20 5.94
CA LYS A 164 -3.33 -1.38 6.51
C LYS A 164 -3.58 -0.11 5.68
N PHE A 165 -3.93 -0.28 4.41
CA PHE A 165 -4.07 0.83 3.47
C PHE A 165 -5.24 1.74 3.84
N GLU A 166 -6.41 1.18 4.12
CA GLU A 166 -7.61 1.92 4.53
C GLU A 166 -7.34 2.80 5.76
N GLN A 167 -6.73 2.22 6.80
CA GLN A 167 -6.38 2.93 8.02
C GLN A 167 -5.39 4.07 7.75
N ALA A 168 -4.31 3.81 6.99
CA ALA A 168 -3.31 4.83 6.66
C ALA A 168 -3.89 5.97 5.80
N LEU A 169 -4.83 5.66 4.91
CA LEU A 169 -5.50 6.65 4.07
C LEU A 169 -6.46 7.52 4.89
N ARG A 170 -7.22 6.94 5.82
CA ARG A 170 -8.02 7.71 6.78
C ARG A 170 -7.15 8.61 7.64
N ALA A 171 -6.02 8.10 8.12
CA ALA A 171 -5.08 8.89 8.91
C ALA A 171 -4.50 10.06 8.10
N LEU A 172 -4.25 9.87 6.81
CA LEU A 172 -3.80 10.93 5.90
C LEU A 172 -4.86 12.02 5.69
N CYS A 173 -6.12 11.64 5.48
CA CYS A 173 -7.18 12.58 5.09
C CYS A 173 -7.96 13.18 6.26
N TYR A 174 -8.03 12.51 7.42
CA TYR A 174 -8.94 12.88 8.50
C TYR A 174 -8.29 13.07 9.87
N SER A 175 -7.00 12.74 10.05
CA SER A 175 -6.37 12.96 11.36
C SER A 175 -6.12 14.45 11.60
N PRO A 176 -6.62 15.03 12.71
CA PRO A 176 -6.12 16.32 13.18
C PRO A 176 -4.63 16.13 13.50
N THR A 177 -3.74 16.85 12.84
CA THR A 177 -2.29 16.75 13.08
C THR A 177 -1.90 17.44 14.39
N GLU A 178 -2.43 17.00 15.53
CA GLU A 178 -1.90 17.38 16.85
C GLU A 178 -0.50 16.76 17.08
N LYS A 179 -0.23 15.60 16.48
CA LYS A 179 1.06 14.88 16.66
C LYS A 179 2.24 15.49 15.89
N GLN A 180 2.07 16.60 15.18
CA GLN A 180 3.13 17.27 14.41
C GLN A 180 3.79 18.45 15.12
N THR A 181 3.34 18.85 16.30
CA THR A 181 3.98 19.98 16.99
C THR A 181 5.33 19.57 17.54
N SER A 182 6.39 19.99 16.86
CA SER A 182 7.66 20.29 17.52
C SER A 182 7.37 21.12 18.78
N PRO A 183 8.07 20.93 19.92
CA PRO A 183 7.80 21.65 21.17
C PRO A 183 7.85 23.19 21.09
N ASN A 184 8.25 23.74 19.94
CA ASN A 184 8.46 25.16 19.69
C ASN A 184 7.58 25.75 18.56
N GLU A 185 6.64 25.00 17.97
CA GLU A 185 5.77 25.53 16.91
C GLU A 185 4.34 25.74 17.42
N GLU A 186 3.94 27.02 17.55
CA GLU A 186 2.58 27.45 17.83
C GLU A 186 1.62 26.86 16.79
N HIS A 187 0.66 26.05 17.25
CA HIS A 187 -0.58 25.69 16.56
C HIS A 187 -0.41 25.40 15.05
N GLY A 188 0.27 24.32 14.70
CA GLY A 188 0.30 23.82 13.32
C GLY A 188 -1.13 23.60 12.80
N THR A 189 -1.47 24.25 11.69
CA THR A 189 -2.73 24.01 10.99
C THR A 189 -2.86 22.52 10.64
N PRO A 190 -4.04 21.90 10.82
CA PRO A 190 -4.27 20.53 10.39
C PRO A 190 -3.82 20.32 8.94
N LEU A 191 -3.13 19.21 8.64
CA LEU A 191 -2.87 18.83 7.25
C LEU A 191 -4.21 18.60 6.54
N GLN A 192 -4.66 19.59 5.77
CA GLN A 192 -5.79 19.46 4.87
C GLN A 192 -5.29 18.90 3.53
N ILE A 193 -5.86 17.77 3.12
CA ILE A 193 -5.58 17.16 1.83
C ILE A 193 -6.68 17.57 0.87
N ASP A 194 -6.33 18.17 -0.26
CA ASP A 194 -7.29 18.54 -1.33
C ASP A 194 -7.16 17.63 -2.56
N GLU A 195 -5.95 17.08 -2.81
CA GLU A 195 -5.65 16.27 -3.99
C GLU A 195 -4.95 14.97 -3.60
N LEU A 196 -5.43 13.85 -4.14
CA LEU A 196 -4.79 12.54 -4.07
C LEU A 196 -4.27 12.16 -5.45
N ILE A 197 -2.97 11.95 -5.57
CA ILE A 197 -2.32 11.59 -6.84
C ILE A 197 -1.72 10.19 -6.72
N GLU A 198 -2.25 9.24 -7.49
CA GLU A 198 -1.71 7.89 -7.59
C GLU A 198 -0.62 7.82 -8.66
N ILE A 199 0.63 7.72 -8.21
CA ILE A 199 1.80 7.45 -9.06
C ILE A 199 1.92 5.94 -9.28
N GLY A 200 1.52 5.46 -10.45
CA GLY A 200 1.55 4.04 -10.80
C GLY A 200 1.27 3.83 -12.29
N SER A 201 1.34 2.57 -12.75
CA SER A 201 1.10 2.18 -14.15
C SER A 201 -0.39 2.16 -14.54
N HIS A 202 -1.28 2.19 -13.56
CA HIS A 202 -2.73 2.31 -13.70
C HIS A 202 -3.31 2.72 -12.33
N GLY A 203 -4.55 3.23 -12.30
CA GLY A 203 -5.27 3.57 -11.08
C GLY A 203 -5.76 2.34 -10.30
N ALA A 204 -4.81 1.55 -9.79
CA ALA A 204 -5.07 0.32 -9.05
C ALA A 204 -5.66 0.57 -7.66
N LEU A 205 -5.34 1.72 -7.05
CA LEU A 205 -5.86 2.11 -5.73
C LEU A 205 -7.17 2.90 -5.82
N ARG A 206 -7.61 3.28 -7.02
CA ARG A 206 -8.82 4.10 -7.25
C ARG A 206 -10.03 3.60 -6.46
N SER A 207 -10.40 2.33 -6.62
CA SER A 207 -11.56 1.77 -5.92
C SER A 207 -11.40 1.85 -4.41
N ALA A 208 -10.24 1.43 -3.87
CA ALA A 208 -9.97 1.48 -2.44
C ALA A 208 -10.05 2.91 -1.88
N ILE A 209 -9.53 3.90 -2.62
CA ILE A 209 -9.58 5.31 -2.24
C ILE A 209 -11.03 5.81 -2.25
N THR A 210 -11.78 5.58 -3.33
CA THR A 210 -13.19 6.03 -3.47
C THR A 210 -14.14 5.37 -2.48
N GLU A 211 -13.80 4.21 -1.95
CA GLU A 211 -14.58 3.51 -0.93
C GLU A 211 -14.23 3.95 0.49
N THR A 212 -13.06 4.56 0.68
CA THR A 212 -12.55 4.99 1.99
C THR A 212 -12.79 6.49 2.23
N ILE A 213 -12.63 7.30 1.18
CA ILE A 213 -12.70 8.76 1.24
C ILE A 213 -14.05 9.25 0.72
N ASP A 214 -14.67 10.13 1.50
CA ASP A 214 -15.86 10.86 1.07
C ASP A 214 -15.44 12.04 0.18
N MET A 215 -15.50 11.82 -1.13
CA MET A 215 -15.12 12.83 -2.13
C MET A 215 -16.00 14.10 -2.04
N ALA A 216 -17.15 14.06 -1.37
CA ALA A 216 -17.97 15.25 -1.12
C ALA A 216 -17.25 16.28 -0.22
N GLN A 217 -16.19 15.88 0.49
CA GLN A 217 -15.36 16.77 1.30
C GLN A 217 -14.37 17.62 0.47
N GLY A 218 -14.45 17.58 -0.86
CA GLY A 218 -13.63 18.39 -1.75
C GLY A 218 -12.30 17.75 -2.16
N ILE A 219 -12.01 16.54 -1.70
CA ILE A 219 -10.82 15.78 -2.11
C ILE A 219 -11.01 15.28 -3.55
N THR A 220 -10.07 15.61 -4.43
CA THR A 220 -10.05 15.09 -5.81
C THR A 220 -8.99 14.01 -5.97
N TYR A 221 -9.29 12.96 -6.74
CA TYR A 221 -8.35 11.89 -7.06
C TYR A 221 -7.88 11.94 -8.52
N HIS A 222 -6.58 11.71 -8.73
CA HIS A 222 -5.93 11.60 -10.04
C HIS A 222 -5.10 10.32 -10.12
N SER A 223 -5.02 9.74 -11.31
CA SER A 223 -4.10 8.65 -11.62
C SER A 223 -3.18 9.09 -12.75
N THR A 224 -1.88 8.88 -12.60
CA THR A 224 -0.92 9.40 -13.57
C THR A 224 -0.84 8.61 -14.87
N LEU A 225 -1.15 7.32 -14.84
CA LEU A 225 -1.14 6.46 -16.04
C LEU A 225 -2.39 5.59 -16.06
N ASP A 226 -2.80 5.16 -17.24
CA ASP A 226 -3.87 4.20 -17.44
C ASP A 226 -3.39 3.12 -18.42
N ARG A 227 -3.58 1.84 -18.08
CA ARG A 227 -3.28 0.70 -18.96
C ARG A 227 -3.96 0.76 -20.33
N ASN A 228 -5.07 1.49 -20.44
CA ASN A 228 -5.84 1.65 -21.68
C ASN A 228 -5.47 2.94 -22.45
N ALA A 229 -4.57 3.78 -21.90
CA ALA A 229 -4.10 5.00 -22.53
C ALA A 229 -2.59 4.91 -22.78
N SER A 230 -2.13 5.46 -23.91
CA SER A 230 -0.71 5.48 -24.26
C SER A 230 -0.09 6.83 -23.99
N GLY A 231 1.21 6.84 -23.65
CA GLY A 231 2.00 8.07 -23.63
C GLY A 231 1.86 8.90 -22.36
N PRO A 232 2.35 10.16 -22.38
CA PRO A 232 2.44 11.02 -21.22
C PRO A 232 1.11 11.70 -20.84
N ASP A 233 0.04 11.51 -21.61
CA ASP A 233 -1.22 12.26 -21.48
C ASP A 233 -1.80 12.23 -20.07
N GLY A 234 -1.77 11.10 -19.37
CA GLY A 234 -2.26 10.99 -18.00
C GLY A 234 -1.46 11.86 -17.01
N ILE A 235 -0.13 11.92 -17.18
CA ILE A 235 0.75 12.77 -16.37
C ILE A 235 0.49 14.24 -16.73
N LEU A 236 0.46 14.59 -18.02
CA LEU A 236 0.23 15.95 -18.49
C LEU A 236 -1.14 16.47 -18.06
N GLN A 237 -2.20 15.65 -18.11
CA GLN A 237 -3.52 16.01 -17.63
C GLN A 237 -3.54 16.22 -16.11
N THR A 238 -2.84 15.38 -15.35
CA THR A 238 -2.69 15.57 -13.90
C THR A 238 -2.02 16.91 -13.59
N VAL A 239 -0.91 17.22 -14.28
CA VAL A 239 -0.18 18.48 -14.15
C VAL A 239 -1.07 19.68 -14.54
N ALA A 240 -1.79 19.60 -15.65
CA ALA A 240 -2.70 20.65 -16.10
C ALA A 240 -3.84 20.89 -15.10
N ASN A 241 -4.41 19.82 -14.53
CA ASN A 241 -5.44 19.92 -13.49
C ASN A 241 -4.92 20.66 -12.26
N LEU A 242 -3.73 20.29 -11.77
CA LEU A 242 -3.10 20.95 -10.62
C LEU A 242 -2.80 22.43 -10.93
N ALA A 243 -2.24 22.73 -12.10
CA ALA A 243 -1.99 24.11 -12.51
C ALA A 243 -3.28 24.93 -12.60
N SER A 244 -4.37 24.37 -13.14
CA SER A 244 -5.68 25.04 -13.24
C SER A 244 -6.31 25.37 -11.88
N LYS A 245 -5.93 24.62 -10.83
CA LYS A 245 -6.34 24.84 -9.44
C LYS A 245 -5.40 25.79 -8.67
N GLY A 246 -4.35 26.30 -9.31
CA GLY A 246 -3.42 27.26 -8.72
C GLY A 246 -2.25 26.64 -7.94
N TYR A 247 -2.02 25.33 -8.03
CA TYR A 247 -0.83 24.72 -7.43
C TYR A 247 0.45 25.22 -8.14
N PRO A 248 1.57 25.38 -7.40
CA PRO A 248 2.82 25.95 -7.94
C PRO A 248 3.58 24.94 -8.81
N VAL A 249 3.05 24.68 -10.00
CA VAL A 249 3.65 23.80 -11.01
C VAL A 249 4.65 24.58 -11.85
N ASP A 250 5.88 24.06 -11.96
CA ASP A 250 6.89 24.57 -12.88
C ASP A 250 6.61 24.10 -14.32
N ILE A 251 5.73 24.80 -15.01
CA ILE A 251 5.32 24.51 -16.40
C ILE A 251 6.52 24.51 -17.37
N PRO A 252 7.49 25.45 -17.30
CA PRO A 252 8.71 25.36 -18.09
C PRO A 252 9.46 24.03 -17.93
N SER A 253 9.60 23.53 -16.70
CA SER A 253 10.24 22.23 -16.46
C SER A 253 9.47 21.06 -17.10
N VAL A 254 8.14 21.13 -17.15
CA VAL A 254 7.28 20.10 -17.78
C VAL A 254 7.45 20.09 -19.30
N ASN A 255 7.51 21.27 -19.93
CA ASN A 255 7.59 21.40 -21.39
C ASN A 255 8.99 21.11 -21.97
N ASN A 256 10.02 21.04 -21.12
CA ASN A 256 11.41 20.79 -21.52
C ASN A 256 11.92 19.39 -21.13
N ALA A 257 11.04 18.51 -20.64
CA ALA A 257 11.37 17.16 -20.17
C ALA A 257 11.37 16.08 -21.27
#